data_AF-A0AAF0MM77-F1
#
_entry.id   AF-A0AAF0MM77-F1
#
_cell.length_a   1.000
_cell.length_b   1.000
_cell.length_c   1.000
_cell.angle_alpha   90.00
_cell.angle_beta   90.00
_cell.angle_gamma   90.00
#
_symmetry.space_group_name_H-M   'P 1'
#
loop_
_entity.id
_entity.type
_entity.pdbx_description
1 polymer ?
#
loop_
_entity_poly.entity_id
_entity_poly.type
_entity_poly.pdbx_seq_one_letter_code
_entity_poly.pdbx_strand_id
1 'polypeptide(L)'
;MGLMDQLKQGFDKVDDKLETVVDGGKAEVDINKEEVKIVENTRDIGKKMVEAMDNGLTVEDESIKELYNKILESRKKIEELKGQQEEYKKKLNE
;
A
#
# COMPACT_ATOMS: atom_id res chain seq x y z
N MET A 1 -12.51 -45.36 2.69
CA MET A 1 -12.01 -43.98 2.88
C MET A 1 -12.80 -43.09 1.95
N GLY A 2 -13.76 -42.35 2.50
CA GLY A 2 -14.71 -41.57 1.71
C GLY A 2 -14.11 -40.25 1.25
N LEU A 3 -14.62 -39.68 0.16
CA LEU A 3 -14.28 -38.34 -0.35
C LEU A 3 -14.30 -37.24 0.74
N MET A 4 -15.08 -37.43 1.80
CA MET A 4 -15.09 -36.58 3.00
C MET A 4 -13.77 -36.57 3.80
N ASP A 5 -13.04 -37.68 3.87
CA ASP A 5 -11.71 -37.73 4.53
C ASP A 5 -10.64 -37.04 3.68
N GLN A 6 -10.75 -37.12 2.34
CA GLN A 6 -9.87 -36.40 1.42
C GLN A 6 -10.21 -34.90 1.36
N LEU A 7 -11.48 -34.53 1.50
CA LEU A 7 -11.90 -33.14 1.65
C LEU A 7 -11.44 -32.55 2.99
N LYS A 8 -11.51 -33.30 4.10
CA LYS A 8 -10.96 -32.83 5.39
C LYS A 8 -9.44 -32.63 5.34
N GLN A 9 -8.68 -33.52 4.69
CA GLN A 9 -7.24 -33.32 4.50
C GLN A 9 -6.90 -32.22 3.47
N GLY A 10 -7.83 -31.92 2.55
CA GLY A 10 -7.71 -30.79 1.62
C GLY A 10 -8.05 -29.44 2.25
N PHE A 11 -8.97 -29.42 3.23
CA PHE A 11 -9.42 -28.18 3.89
C PHE A 11 -8.29 -27.53 4.70
N ASP A 12 -7.47 -28.30 5.40
CA ASP A 12 -6.33 -27.76 6.17
C ASP A 12 -5.28 -27.06 5.27
N LYS A 13 -5.17 -27.45 3.99
CA LYS A 13 -4.29 -26.77 3.01
C LYS A 13 -5.00 -25.69 2.19
N VAL A 14 -6.32 -25.68 2.18
CA VAL A 14 -7.14 -24.71 1.45
C VAL A 14 -7.39 -23.47 2.29
N ASP A 15 -7.51 -23.59 3.62
CA ASP A 15 -7.62 -22.44 4.52
C ASP A 15 -6.37 -21.55 4.44
N ASP A 16 -5.17 -22.11 4.54
CA ASP A 16 -3.92 -21.35 4.44
C ASP A 16 -3.76 -20.64 3.08
N LYS A 17 -4.18 -21.28 1.99
CA LYS A 17 -4.11 -20.68 0.64
C LYS A 17 -5.17 -19.60 0.44
N LEU A 18 -6.36 -19.76 1.00
CA LEU A 18 -7.41 -18.73 0.98
C LEU A 18 -7.02 -17.52 1.83
N GLU A 19 -6.47 -17.74 3.03
CA GLU A 19 -5.97 -16.69 3.91
C GLU A 19 -4.85 -15.89 3.23
N THR A 20 -3.91 -16.58 2.57
CA THR A 20 -2.82 -15.95 1.81
C THR A 20 -3.31 -15.10 0.62
N VAL A 21 -4.36 -15.55 -0.10
CA VAL A 21 -4.97 -14.76 -1.20
C VAL A 21 -5.68 -13.52 -0.66
N VAL A 22 -6.42 -13.66 0.44
CA VAL A 22 -7.12 -12.55 1.09
C VAL A 22 -6.13 -11.49 1.59
N ASP A 23 -5.02 -11.91 2.20
CA ASP A 23 -4.00 -11.00 2.69
C ASP A 23 -3.21 -10.32 1.57
N GLY A 24 -2.93 -11.03 0.47
CA GLY A 24 -2.37 -10.43 -0.75
C GLY A 24 -3.27 -9.33 -1.35
N GLY A 25 -4.59 -9.56 -1.38
CA GLY A 25 -5.58 -8.58 -1.86
C GLY A 25 -5.72 -7.37 -0.93
N LYS A 26 -5.68 -7.56 0.40
CA LYS A 26 -5.64 -6.44 1.35
C LYS A 26 -4.39 -5.57 1.17
N ALA A 27 -3.23 -6.20 0.97
CA ALA A 27 -1.99 -5.48 0.72
C ALA A 27 -2.05 -4.63 -0.56
N GLU A 28 -2.73 -5.10 -1.61
CA GLU A 28 -2.91 -4.33 -2.85
C GLU A 28 -3.81 -3.11 -2.63
N VAL A 29 -4.91 -3.27 -1.90
CA VAL A 29 -5.79 -2.16 -1.51
C VAL A 29 -5.03 -1.13 -0.68
N ASP A 30 -4.19 -1.57 0.25
CA ASP A 30 -3.43 -0.66 1.10
C ASP A 30 -2.29 0.03 0.35
N ILE A 31 -1.63 -0.63 -0.60
CA ILE A 31 -0.70 0.02 -1.54
C ILE A 31 -1.42 1.13 -2.32
N ASN A 32 -2.57 0.84 -2.91
CA ASN A 32 -3.35 1.82 -3.66
C ASN A 32 -3.74 3.03 -2.80
N LYS A 33 -4.11 2.82 -1.52
CA LYS A 33 -4.39 3.92 -0.61
C LYS A 33 -3.16 4.79 -0.36
N GLU A 34 -1.99 4.20 -0.16
CA GLU A 34 -0.75 4.96 0.03
C GLU A 34 -0.33 5.70 -1.26
N GLU A 35 -0.56 5.12 -2.43
CA GLU A 35 -0.33 5.80 -3.72
C GLU A 35 -1.25 7.02 -3.89
N VAL A 36 -2.53 6.91 -3.51
CA VAL A 36 -3.47 8.04 -3.49
C VAL A 36 -2.98 9.14 -2.56
N LYS A 37 -2.50 8.81 -1.36
CA LYS A 37 -1.93 9.81 -0.43
C LYS A 37 -0.73 10.54 -1.03
N ILE A 38 0.13 9.85 -1.80
CA ILE A 38 1.26 10.49 -2.49
C ILE A 38 0.74 11.52 -3.50
N VAL A 39 -0.27 11.15 -4.31
CA VAL A 39 -0.89 12.06 -5.28
C VAL A 39 -1.53 13.26 -4.60
N GLU A 40 -2.26 13.05 -3.49
CA GLU A 40 -2.89 14.13 -2.72
C GLU A 40 -1.85 15.10 -2.15
N ASN A 41 -0.81 14.61 -1.46
CA ASN A 41 0.24 15.46 -0.91
C ASN A 41 1.01 16.21 -2.00
N THR A 42 1.27 15.56 -3.15
CA THR A 42 1.92 16.21 -4.30
C THR A 42 1.04 17.34 -4.87
N ARG A 43 -0.27 17.10 -4.96
CA ARG A 43 -1.24 18.10 -5.39
C ARG A 43 -1.29 19.28 -4.41
N ASP A 44 -1.27 19.02 -3.11
CA ASP A 44 -1.34 20.07 -2.10
C ASP A 44 -0.07 20.92 -2.04
N ILE A 45 1.11 20.32 -2.28
CA ILE A 45 2.34 21.08 -2.55
C ILE A 45 2.13 22.02 -3.74
N GLY A 46 1.63 21.50 -4.87
CA GLY A 46 1.37 22.29 -6.06
C GLY A 46 0.40 23.46 -5.83
N LYS A 47 -0.70 23.22 -5.12
CA LYS A 47 -1.66 24.27 -4.74
C LYS A 47 -1.00 25.38 -3.91
N LYS A 48 -0.25 25.01 -2.87
CA LYS A 48 0.46 25.99 -2.03
C LYS A 48 1.43 26.84 -2.85
N MET A 49 2.14 26.23 -3.80
CA MET A 49 3.04 26.96 -4.70
C MET A 49 2.29 27.94 -5.60
N VAL A 50 1.19 27.51 -6.21
CA VAL A 50 0.35 28.38 -7.05
C VAL A 50 -0.23 29.53 -6.23
N GLU A 51 -0.81 29.25 -5.06
CA GLU A 51 -1.38 30.27 -4.16
C GLU A 51 -0.32 31.29 -3.72
N ALA A 52 0.90 30.86 -3.41
CA ALA A 52 1.98 31.79 -3.07
C ALA A 52 2.33 32.68 -4.27
N MET A 53 2.48 32.10 -5.47
CA MET A 53 2.79 32.85 -6.70
C MET A 53 1.69 33.85 -7.06
N ASP A 54 0.42 33.47 -6.94
CA ASP A 54 -0.73 34.35 -7.20
C ASP A 54 -0.74 35.58 -6.27
N ASN A 55 -0.18 35.44 -5.07
CA ASN A 55 -0.05 36.53 -4.09
C ASN A 55 1.34 37.22 -4.12
N GLY A 56 2.23 36.85 -5.05
CA GLY A 56 3.60 37.39 -5.13
C GLY A 56 4.50 36.99 -3.95
N LEU A 57 4.18 35.88 -3.28
CA LEU A 57 4.90 35.33 -2.14
C LEU A 57 5.71 34.08 -2.52
N THR A 58 6.65 33.72 -1.66
CA THR A 58 7.34 32.42 -1.71
C THR A 58 6.70 31.46 -0.70
N VAL A 59 6.65 30.16 -1.03
CA VAL A 59 6.20 29.15 -0.06
C VAL A 59 7.27 28.95 1.02
N GLU A 60 6.84 28.80 2.26
CA GLU A 60 7.71 28.42 3.36
C GLU A 60 8.24 26.98 3.19
N ASP A 61 9.56 26.82 3.34
CA ASP A 61 10.21 25.51 3.22
C ASP A 61 9.65 24.46 4.18
N GLU A 62 9.25 24.86 5.40
CA GLU A 62 8.68 23.95 6.40
C GLU A 62 7.34 23.37 5.92
N SER A 63 6.47 24.20 5.32
CA SER A 63 5.20 23.76 4.74
C SER A 63 5.38 22.71 3.65
N ILE A 64 6.41 22.83 2.82
CA ILE A 64 6.72 21.84 1.77
C ILE A 64 7.37 20.60 2.36
N LYS A 65 8.30 20.75 3.31
CA LYS A 65 8.99 19.64 3.98
C LYS A 65 8.02 18.71 4.70
N GLU A 66 7.03 19.25 5.39
CA GLU A 66 6.01 18.44 6.07
C GLU A 66 5.24 17.55 5.09
N LEU A 67 4.77 18.11 3.96
CA LEU A 67 4.06 17.34 2.93
C LEU A 67 4.98 16.33 2.24
N TYR A 68 6.24 16.70 2.01
CA TYR A 68 7.22 15.80 1.42
C TYR A 68 7.57 14.63 2.36
N ASN A 69 7.67 14.87 3.66
CA ASN A 69 7.90 13.80 4.64
C ASN A 69 6.76 12.78 4.63
N LYS A 70 5.50 13.23 4.52
CA LYS A 70 4.34 12.32 4.34
C LYS A 70 4.46 11.47 3.08
N ILE A 71 4.96 12.05 1.98
CA ILE A 71 5.23 11.29 0.74
C ILE A 71 6.30 10.23 0.98
N LEU A 72 7.38 10.56 1.71
CA LEU A 72 8.43 9.59 2.05
C LEU A 72 7.90 8.44 2.91
N GLU A 73 7.07 8.74 3.90
CA GLU A 73 6.43 7.72 4.75
C GLU A 73 5.54 6.78 3.94
N SER A 74 4.68 7.32 3.05
CA SER A 74 3.85 6.49 2.17
C SER A 74 4.68 5.64 1.21
N ARG A 75 5.78 6.18 0.64
CA ARG A 75 6.70 5.41 -0.21
C ARG A 75 7.33 4.23 0.53
N LYS A 76 7.82 4.47 1.75
CA LYS A 76 8.40 3.42 2.59
C LYS A 76 7.37 2.32 2.87
N LYS A 77 6.14 2.70 3.20
CA LYS A 77 5.07 1.75 3.48
C LYS A 77 4.67 0.93 2.26
N ILE A 78 4.66 1.53 1.06
CA ILE A 78 4.43 0.79 -0.19
C ILE A 78 5.53 -0.24 -0.41
N GLU A 79 6.80 0.10 -0.16
CA GLU A 79 7.92 -0.83 -0.29
C GLU A 79 7.77 -2.03 0.66
N GLU A 80 7.43 -1.77 1.93
CA GLU A 80 7.14 -2.82 2.93
C GLU A 80 5.98 -3.73 2.49
N LEU A 81 4.87 -3.15 2.03
CA LEU A 81 3.69 -3.91 1.58
C LEU A 81 3.98 -4.73 0.31
N LYS A 82 4.77 -4.20 -0.63
CA LYS A 82 5.20 -4.94 -1.82
C LYS A 82 6.10 -6.11 -1.46
N GLY A 83 7.01 -5.93 -0.49
CA GLY A 83 7.83 -7.01 0.06
C GLY A 83 6.96 -8.13 0.65
N GLN A 84 5.96 -7.78 1.46
CA GLN A 84 5.00 -8.75 2.02
C GLN A 84 4.23 -9.49 0.92
N GLN A 85 3.76 -8.80 -0.12
CA GLN A 85 3.09 -9.44 -1.26
C GLN A 85 3.98 -10.45 -1.99
N GLU A 86 5.27 -10.15 -2.18
CA GLU A 86 6.20 -11.09 -2.79
C GLU A 86 6.41 -12.33 -1.92
N GLU A 87 6.49 -12.18 -0.60
CA GLU A 87 6.56 -13.31 0.33
C GLU A 87 5.29 -14.17 0.28
N TYR A 88 4.11 -13.55 0.26
CA TYR A 88 2.84 -14.28 0.12
C TYR A 88 2.76 -15.05 -1.20
N LYS A 89 3.20 -14.44 -2.31
CA LYS A 89 3.24 -15.10 -3.63
C LYS A 89 4.20 -16.28 -3.66
N LYS A 90 5.35 -16.19 -2.97
CA LYS A 90 6.29 -17.33 -2.86
C LYS A 90 5.65 -18.49 -2.09
N LYS A 91 5.04 -18.22 -0.93
CA LYS A 91 4.35 -19.23 -0.12
C LYS A 91 3.18 -19.90 -0.85
N LEU A 92 2.51 -19.20 -1.77
CA LEU A 92 1.39 -19.78 -2.53
C LEU A 92 1.85 -20.79 -3.60
N ASN A 93 3.08 -20.61 -4.10
CA ASN A 93 3.68 -21.37 -5.21
C ASN A 93 4.62 -22.49 -4.73
N GLU A 94 4.92 -22.57 -3.44
CA GLU A 94 5.58 -23.71 -2.75
C GLU A 94 4.55 -24.81 -2.41
#